data_AF-A0AAN8E3U9-F1
#
_entry.id   AF-A0AAN8E3U9-F1
#
_cell.length_a   1.000
_cell.length_b   1.000
_cell.length_c   1.000
_cell.angle_alpha   90.00
_cell.angle_beta   90.00
_cell.angle_gamma   90.00
#
_symmetry.space_group_name_H-M   'P 1'
#
loop_
_entity.id
_entity.type
_entity.pdbx_description
1 polymer ?
#
loop_
_entity_poly.entity_id
_entity_poly.type
_entity_poly.pdbx_seq_one_letter_code
_entity_poly.pdbx_strand_id
1 'polypeptide(L)'
;MAAPTLQQPSFLLANLRNDSTTKPLLHRCQDLVKVIEDYPAKELHVIFPWLVETVFGSLDGILGGWNLRLLQARSHEYNIALEFLSPSGPMMKLVYKLQAEEYKYEIPVNYLPGPVKACIQQGVLPECPLFHNKLQFPLSGLLTLNLALNPFEFFMFNFAYCLITPKVSLHIPPSINVSSSIFSINSVLKAVSFSRARPLKLGPGCGLLKTEL
;
A
#
# COMPACT_ATOMS: atom_id res chain seq x y z
N MET A 1 -32.25 15.78 4.68
CA MET A 1 -30.84 15.83 5.13
C MET A 1 -30.51 14.47 5.73
N ALA A 2 -29.67 13.67 5.08
CA ALA A 2 -29.29 12.35 5.57
C ALA A 2 -27.96 12.46 6.34
N ALA A 3 -27.95 11.96 7.57
CA ALA A 3 -26.76 11.85 8.41
C ALA A 3 -25.73 10.88 7.77
N PRO A 4 -24.42 11.05 8.03
CA PRO A 4 -23.40 10.16 7.48
C PRO A 4 -23.57 8.76 8.09
N THR A 5 -23.73 7.76 7.22
CA THR A 5 -23.78 6.36 7.61
C THR A 5 -22.43 5.95 8.21
N LEU A 6 -22.39 5.83 9.54
CA LEU A 6 -21.35 5.10 10.26
C LEU A 6 -21.17 3.73 9.60
N GLN A 7 -20.05 3.55 8.90
CA GLN A 7 -19.70 2.30 8.21
C GLN A 7 -19.77 1.14 9.19
N GLN A 8 -20.75 0.26 9.02
CA GLN A 8 -20.71 -1.07 9.61
C GLN A 8 -19.39 -1.72 9.15
N PRO A 9 -18.57 -2.29 10.05
CA PRO A 9 -17.44 -3.10 9.61
C PRO A 9 -18.01 -4.24 8.77
N SER A 10 -17.49 -4.42 7.54
CA SER A 10 -17.91 -5.54 6.71
C SER A 10 -17.69 -6.83 7.52
N PHE A 11 -18.65 -7.76 7.47
CA PHE A 11 -18.56 -9.03 8.21
C PHE A 11 -17.21 -9.73 7.95
N LEU A 12 -16.71 -9.63 6.71
CA LEU A 12 -15.38 -10.06 6.30
C LEU A 12 -14.25 -9.40 7.12
N LEU A 13 -14.27 -8.07 7.25
CA LEU A 13 -13.26 -7.34 8.03
C LEU A 13 -13.28 -7.72 9.51
N ALA A 14 -14.47 -7.90 10.09
CA ALA A 14 -14.62 -8.30 11.48
C ALA A 14 -13.99 -9.69 11.72
N ASN A 15 -14.28 -10.66 10.86
CA ASN A 15 -13.71 -12.01 10.96
C ASN A 15 -12.18 -11.99 10.81
N LEU A 16 -11.66 -11.27 9.80
CA LEU A 16 -10.23 -11.17 9.56
C LEU A 16 -9.49 -10.48 10.71
N ARG A 17 -10.09 -9.46 11.34
CA ARG A 17 -9.50 -8.77 12.49
C ARG A 17 -9.35 -9.69 13.70
N ASN A 18 -10.37 -10.49 14.00
CA ASN A 18 -10.33 -11.42 15.13
C ASN A 18 -9.21 -12.47 14.99
N ASP A 19 -8.91 -12.88 13.76
CA ASP A 19 -7.90 -13.89 13.46
C ASP A 19 -6.48 -13.31 13.26
N SER A 20 -6.37 -11.98 13.12
CA SER A 20 -5.12 -11.33 12.69
C SER A 20 -3.97 -11.38 13.71
N THR A 21 -4.27 -11.56 15.00
CA THR A 21 -3.27 -11.55 16.10
C THR A 21 -3.07 -12.92 16.74
N THR A 22 -3.96 -13.87 16.50
CA THR A 22 -3.96 -15.19 17.17
C THR A 22 -3.30 -16.28 16.34
N LYS A 23 -3.32 -16.15 15.00
CA LYS A 23 -2.79 -17.16 14.08
C LYS A 23 -1.32 -16.92 13.71
N PRO A 24 -0.51 -17.99 13.52
CA PRO A 24 0.82 -17.89 12.92
C PRO A 24 0.80 -17.21 11.53
N LEU A 25 1.89 -16.55 11.15
CA LEU A 25 1.99 -15.80 9.89
C LEU A 25 1.59 -16.63 8.65
N LEU A 26 2.02 -17.90 8.57
CA LEU A 26 1.68 -18.80 7.47
C LEU A 26 0.16 -18.96 7.29
N HIS A 27 -0.55 -19.24 8.38
CA HIS A 27 -2.01 -19.42 8.34
C HIS A 27 -2.72 -18.12 7.96
N ARG A 28 -2.25 -16.98 8.48
CA ARG A 28 -2.76 -15.67 8.07
C ARG A 28 -2.60 -15.45 6.56
N CYS A 29 -1.43 -15.74 6.00
CA CYS A 29 -1.21 -15.64 4.55
C CYS A 29 -2.13 -16.58 3.76
N GLN A 30 -2.32 -17.83 4.21
CA GLN A 30 -3.20 -18.81 3.54
C GLN A 30 -4.67 -18.39 3.56
N ASP A 31 -5.16 -17.88 4.69
CA ASP A 31 -6.52 -17.36 4.79
C ASP A 31 -6.72 -16.14 3.88
N LEU A 32 -5.73 -15.24 3.83
CA LEU A 32 -5.76 -14.08 2.94
C LEU A 32 -5.70 -14.46 1.46
N VAL A 33 -4.97 -15.51 1.08
CA VAL A 33 -4.97 -16.03 -0.30
C VAL A 33 -6.39 -16.39 -0.72
N LYS A 34 -7.10 -17.17 0.10
CA LYS A 34 -8.48 -17.57 -0.17
C LYS A 34 -9.39 -16.37 -0.29
N VAL A 35 -9.29 -15.42 0.64
CA VAL A 35 -10.08 -14.19 0.58
C VAL A 35 -9.84 -13.40 -0.71
N ILE A 36 -8.58 -13.25 -1.13
CA ILE A 36 -8.22 -12.52 -2.36
C ILE A 36 -8.80 -13.20 -3.61
N GLU A 37 -8.83 -14.54 -3.62
CA GLU A 37 -9.34 -15.33 -4.74
C GLU A 37 -10.88 -15.35 -4.76
N ASP A 38 -11.52 -15.60 -3.62
CA ASP A 38 -12.95 -15.88 -3.51
C ASP A 38 -13.83 -14.61 -3.55
N TYR A 39 -13.33 -13.47 -3.05
CA TYR A 39 -14.14 -12.26 -2.91
C TYR A 39 -14.02 -11.31 -4.11
N PRO A 40 -15.10 -10.60 -4.50
CA PRO A 40 -15.06 -9.63 -5.59
C PRO A 40 -14.25 -8.38 -5.20
N ALA A 41 -13.77 -7.64 -6.21
CA ALA A 41 -12.95 -6.46 -6.02
C ALA A 41 -13.61 -5.40 -5.11
N LYS A 42 -14.94 -5.26 -5.18
CA LYS A 42 -15.72 -4.35 -4.33
C LYS A 42 -15.58 -4.65 -2.83
N GLU A 43 -15.60 -5.92 -2.45
CA GLU A 43 -15.45 -6.31 -1.03
C GLU A 43 -14.00 -6.19 -0.58
N LEU A 44 -13.08 -6.57 -1.47
CA LEU A 44 -11.64 -6.44 -1.26
C LEU A 44 -11.19 -4.99 -1.10
N HIS A 45 -11.81 -4.06 -1.84
CA HIS A 45 -11.54 -2.62 -1.75
C HIS A 45 -11.75 -2.09 -0.33
N VAL A 46 -12.82 -2.53 0.33
CA VAL A 46 -13.18 -2.08 1.69
C VAL A 46 -12.13 -2.54 2.72
N ILE A 47 -11.58 -3.74 2.56
CA ILE A 47 -10.61 -4.30 3.53
C ILE A 47 -9.16 -3.96 3.20
N PHE A 48 -8.86 -3.51 1.98
CA PHE A 48 -7.50 -3.31 1.51
C PHE A 48 -6.67 -2.35 2.37
N PRO A 49 -7.17 -1.17 2.80
CA PRO A 49 -6.41 -0.29 3.70
C PRO A 49 -6.02 -0.97 5.00
N TRP A 50 -6.95 -1.75 5.57
CA TRP A 50 -6.68 -2.52 6.79
C TRP A 50 -5.65 -3.64 6.57
N LEU A 51 -5.69 -4.33 5.43
CA LEU A 51 -4.69 -5.34 5.08
C LEU A 51 -3.29 -4.72 4.96
N VAL A 52 -3.19 -3.58 4.27
CA VAL A 52 -1.94 -2.84 4.11
C VAL A 52 -1.38 -2.41 5.47
N GLU A 53 -2.21 -1.86 6.35
CA GLU A 53 -1.83 -1.49 7.73
C GLU A 53 -1.43 -2.71 8.56
N THR A 54 -2.15 -3.83 8.44
CA THR A 54 -1.84 -5.06 9.18
C THR A 54 -0.48 -5.64 8.76
N VAL A 55 -0.10 -5.51 7.49
CA VAL A 55 1.17 -5.99 6.97
C VAL A 55 2.32 -5.03 7.30
N PHE A 56 2.16 -3.74 7.00
CA PHE A 56 3.24 -2.75 7.05
C PHE A 56 3.31 -1.94 8.34
N GLY A 57 2.23 -1.94 9.11
CA GLY A 57 2.02 -1.03 10.24
C GLY A 57 1.29 0.24 9.83
N SER A 58 0.80 0.97 10.83
CA SER A 58 0.10 2.24 10.66
C SER A 58 1.09 3.38 10.38
N LEU A 59 0.63 4.41 9.66
CA LEU A 59 1.46 5.56 9.31
C LEU A 59 1.82 6.45 10.51
N ASP A 60 1.05 6.39 11.60
CA ASP A 60 1.38 7.04 12.87
C ASP A 60 2.38 6.24 13.73
N GLY A 61 2.72 5.01 13.31
CA GLY A 61 3.63 4.12 14.01
C GLY A 61 3.06 3.44 15.25
N ILE A 62 1.76 3.61 15.55
CA ILE A 62 1.11 2.97 16.70
C ILE A 62 1.01 1.44 16.50
N LEU A 63 0.66 1.00 15.28
CA LEU A 63 0.59 -0.40 14.92
C LEU A 63 1.85 -0.81 14.14
N GLY A 64 2.56 -1.83 14.61
CA GLY A 64 3.78 -2.35 13.98
C GLY A 64 3.56 -3.31 12.80
N GLY A 65 2.30 -3.63 12.48
CA GLY A 65 1.94 -4.59 11.46
C GLY A 65 2.55 -5.98 11.72
N TRP A 66 3.07 -6.63 10.66
CA TRP A 66 3.77 -7.90 10.78
C TRP A 66 5.23 -7.77 11.24
N ASN A 67 5.68 -6.56 11.57
CA ASN A 67 7.06 -6.29 11.95
C ASN A 67 8.07 -6.83 10.91
N LEU A 68 7.80 -6.63 9.61
CA LEU A 68 8.62 -7.16 8.51
C LEU A 68 10.11 -6.83 8.66
N ARG A 69 10.42 -5.66 9.24
CA ARG A 69 11.80 -5.20 9.53
C ARG A 69 12.52 -6.01 10.61
N LEU A 70 11.81 -6.79 11.42
CA LEU A 70 12.32 -7.64 12.50
C LEU A 70 12.47 -9.10 12.08
N LEU A 71 11.96 -9.48 10.90
CA LEU A 71 12.11 -10.84 10.38
C LEU A 71 13.58 -11.14 10.05
N GLN A 72 14.07 -12.27 10.54
CA GLN A 72 15.43 -12.73 10.25
C GLN A 72 15.49 -13.33 8.84
N ALA A 73 16.44 -12.92 8.01
CA ALA A 73 16.53 -13.35 6.60
C ALA A 73 16.58 -14.89 6.37
N ARG A 74 16.99 -15.67 7.38
CA ARG A 74 17.04 -17.13 7.33
C ARG A 74 15.84 -17.81 8.00
N SER A 75 14.87 -17.05 8.51
CA SER A 75 13.69 -17.61 9.16
C SER A 75 12.66 -18.09 8.14
N HIS A 76 11.85 -19.05 8.53
CA HIS A 76 10.71 -19.49 7.72
C HIS A 76 9.70 -18.35 7.50
N GLU A 77 9.46 -17.53 8.52
CA GLU A 77 8.56 -16.37 8.45
C GLU A 77 9.00 -15.32 7.43
N TYR A 78 10.31 -15.10 7.29
CA TYR A 78 10.85 -14.21 6.26
C TYR A 78 10.51 -14.70 4.86
N ASN A 79 10.67 -16.00 4.59
CA ASN A 79 10.36 -16.59 3.28
C ASN A 79 8.86 -16.51 2.97
N ILE A 80 8.00 -16.77 3.97
CA ILE A 80 6.54 -16.63 3.84
C ILE A 80 6.16 -15.19 3.48
N ALA A 81 6.70 -14.20 4.20
CA ALA A 81 6.41 -12.80 3.93
C ALA A 81 6.92 -12.38 2.55
N LEU A 82 8.11 -12.84 2.16
CA LEU A 82 8.70 -12.57 0.86
C LEU A 82 7.85 -13.12 -0.29
N GLU A 83 7.40 -14.37 -0.18
CA GLU A 83 6.52 -15.00 -1.17
C GLU A 83 5.18 -14.27 -1.25
N PHE A 84 4.59 -13.95 -0.10
CA PHE A 84 3.30 -13.27 0.00
C PHE A 84 3.31 -11.88 -0.68
N LEU A 85 4.41 -11.13 -0.50
CA LEU A 85 4.60 -9.77 -0.99
C LEU A 85 5.33 -9.67 -2.35
N SER A 86 5.76 -10.80 -2.91
CA SER A 86 6.44 -10.83 -4.20
C SER A 86 5.56 -10.24 -5.32
N PRO A 87 6.12 -9.79 -6.46
CA PRO A 87 5.33 -9.25 -7.58
C PRO A 87 4.28 -10.21 -8.15
N SER A 88 4.48 -11.51 -7.96
CA SER A 88 3.54 -12.57 -8.36
C SER A 88 2.75 -13.12 -7.16
N GLY A 89 3.02 -12.59 -5.97
CA GLY A 89 2.43 -13.01 -4.72
C GLY A 89 0.98 -12.55 -4.55
N PRO A 90 0.26 -13.14 -3.59
CA PRO A 90 -1.14 -12.84 -3.30
C PRO A 90 -1.42 -11.35 -3.09
N MET A 91 -0.57 -10.64 -2.34
CA MET A 91 -0.78 -9.21 -2.07
C MET A 91 -0.71 -8.38 -3.37
N MET A 92 0.21 -8.72 -4.27
CA MET A 92 0.31 -8.01 -5.55
C MET A 92 -0.84 -8.37 -6.51
N LYS A 93 -1.32 -9.62 -6.49
CA LYS A 93 -2.55 -10.01 -7.21
C LYS A 93 -3.76 -9.19 -6.75
N LEU A 94 -3.90 -8.99 -5.43
CA LEU A 94 -4.93 -8.13 -4.86
C LEU A 94 -4.81 -6.69 -5.37
N VAL A 95 -3.61 -6.10 -5.35
CA VAL A 95 -3.35 -4.76 -5.87
C VAL A 95 -3.80 -4.63 -7.32
N TYR A 96 -3.43 -5.59 -8.18
CA TYR A 96 -3.83 -5.55 -9.60
C TYR A 96 -5.33 -5.74 -9.80
N LYS A 97 -5.96 -6.63 -9.02
CA LYS A 97 -7.42 -6.84 -9.05
C LYS A 97 -8.18 -5.56 -8.70
N LEU A 98 -7.71 -4.82 -7.70
CA LEU A 98 -8.30 -3.53 -7.32
C LEU A 98 -7.99 -2.42 -8.34
N GLN A 99 -6.81 -2.47 -8.96
CA GLN A 99 -6.38 -1.46 -9.92
C GLN A 99 -7.18 -1.52 -11.23
N ALA A 100 -7.66 -2.70 -11.62
CA ALA A 100 -8.53 -2.86 -12.78
C ALA A 100 -9.88 -2.12 -12.64
N GLU A 101 -10.34 -1.88 -11.41
CA GLU A 101 -11.61 -1.21 -11.09
C GLU A 101 -11.44 0.30 -10.80
N GLU A 102 -10.24 0.86 -11.02
CA GLU A 102 -9.93 2.29 -10.85
C GLU A 102 -10.20 2.87 -9.44
N TYR A 103 -10.17 2.03 -8.39
CA TYR A 103 -10.33 2.48 -7.01
C TYR A 103 -9.26 3.50 -6.59
N LYS A 104 -9.62 4.37 -5.63
CA LYS A 104 -8.71 5.37 -5.05
C LYS A 104 -8.66 5.23 -3.52
N TYR A 105 -7.48 5.49 -2.97
CA TYR A 105 -7.21 5.49 -1.54
C TYR A 105 -6.58 6.81 -1.13
N GLU A 106 -7.01 7.33 0.01
CA GLU A 106 -6.55 8.62 0.50
C GLU A 106 -5.41 8.46 1.51
N ILE A 107 -4.37 9.29 1.36
CA ILE A 107 -3.30 9.45 2.34
C ILE A 107 -3.21 10.92 2.74
N PRO A 108 -3.34 11.25 4.05
CA PRO A 108 -3.16 12.61 4.51
C PRO A 108 -1.75 13.14 4.21
N VAL A 109 -1.66 14.37 3.71
CA VAL A 109 -0.40 15.08 3.43
C VAL A 109 0.49 15.18 4.68
N ASN A 110 -0.09 15.09 5.87
CA ASN A 110 0.64 15.08 7.14
C ASN A 110 1.61 13.89 7.30
N TYR A 111 1.37 12.78 6.61
CA TYR A 111 2.25 11.61 6.61
C TYR A 111 3.37 11.68 5.56
N LEU A 112 3.45 12.75 4.78
CA LEU A 112 4.55 12.96 3.85
C LEU A 112 5.82 13.43 4.56
N PRO A 113 7.01 13.16 3.98
CA PRO A 113 8.27 13.72 4.47
C PRO A 113 8.21 15.25 4.61
N GLY A 114 8.85 15.79 5.64
CA GLY A 114 8.82 17.21 6.00
C GLY A 114 9.01 18.18 4.82
N PRO A 115 10.03 18.00 3.96
CA PRO A 115 10.23 18.87 2.80
C PRO A 115 9.09 18.84 1.79
N VAL A 116 8.55 17.65 1.51
CA VAL A 116 7.45 17.45 0.56
C VAL A 116 6.16 18.09 1.10
N LYS A 117 5.88 17.87 2.39
CA LYS A 117 4.75 18.45 3.10
C LYS A 117 4.81 19.99 3.09
N ALA A 118 5.96 20.57 3.41
CA ALA A 118 6.15 22.02 3.42
C ALA A 118 5.94 22.63 2.02
N CYS A 119 6.46 21.99 0.99
CA CYS A 119 6.28 22.40 -0.41
C CYS A 119 4.78 22.49 -0.76
N ILE A 120 4.03 21.42 -0.49
CA ILE A 120 2.58 21.34 -0.75
C ILE A 120 1.81 22.40 0.06
N GLN A 121 2.17 22.61 1.33
CA GLN A 121 1.54 23.63 2.18
C GLN A 121 1.81 25.06 1.71
N GLN A 122 2.91 25.29 1.00
CA GLN A 122 3.24 26.56 0.34
C GLN A 122 2.56 26.73 -1.02
N GLY A 123 1.72 25.78 -1.44
CA GLY A 123 1.07 25.79 -2.75
C GLY A 123 2.00 25.40 -3.89
N VAL A 124 3.20 24.91 -3.59
CA VAL A 124 4.16 24.42 -4.59
C VAL A 124 4.01 22.90 -4.69
N LEU A 125 3.73 22.41 -5.90
CA LEU A 125 3.69 20.98 -6.15
C LEU A 125 5.11 20.45 -6.36
N PRO A 126 5.52 19.38 -5.65
CA PRO A 126 6.78 18.71 -5.95
C PRO A 126 6.79 18.19 -7.39
N GLU A 127 7.92 18.33 -8.09
CA GLU A 127 8.16 17.86 -9.48
C GLU A 127 8.04 16.32 -9.68
N CYS A 128 7.59 15.59 -8.66
CA CYS A 128 7.41 14.15 -8.74
C CYS A 128 6.01 13.82 -9.29
N PRO A 129 5.90 12.99 -10.35
CA PRO A 129 4.61 12.60 -10.95
C PRO A 129 3.60 11.98 -9.97
N LEU A 130 4.05 11.53 -8.79
CA LEU A 130 3.17 11.00 -7.74
C LEU A 130 2.11 12.02 -7.30
N PHE A 131 2.42 13.33 -7.34
CA PHE A 131 1.56 14.39 -6.81
C PHE A 131 0.68 15.06 -7.88
N HIS A 132 0.96 14.83 -9.17
CA HIS A 132 0.23 15.45 -10.28
C HIS A 132 -1.23 15.00 -10.31
N ASN A 133 -2.16 15.94 -10.16
CA ASN A 133 -3.62 15.71 -10.14
C ASN A 133 -4.11 14.76 -9.03
N LYS A 134 -3.33 14.58 -7.96
CA LYS A 134 -3.69 13.68 -6.86
C LYS A 134 -4.00 14.37 -5.55
N LEU A 135 -3.65 15.66 -5.43
CA LEU A 135 -4.08 16.45 -4.28
C LEU A 135 -5.58 16.69 -4.35
N GLN A 136 -6.27 16.26 -3.31
CA GLN A 136 -7.67 16.58 -3.07
C GLN A 136 -7.74 17.72 -2.06
N PHE A 137 -8.35 18.81 -2.49
CA PHE A 137 -8.64 19.95 -1.63
C PHE A 137 -10.01 19.72 -1.00
N PRO A 138 -10.14 19.77 0.33
CA PRO A 138 -11.44 19.65 0.97
C PRO A 138 -12.34 20.81 0.52
N LEU A 139 -13.58 20.50 0.15
CA LEU A 139 -14.60 21.51 -0.11
C LEU A 139 -14.99 22.16 1.23
N SER A 140 -14.39 23.31 1.51
CA SER A 140 -14.74 24.26 2.59
C SER A 140 -14.63 23.74 4.03
N GLY A 141 -13.65 24.26 4.78
CA GLY A 141 -13.62 24.24 6.26
C GLY A 141 -12.80 23.13 6.92
N LEU A 142 -12.41 22.06 6.23
CA LEU A 142 -11.40 21.11 6.71
C LEU A 142 -9.99 21.53 6.30
N LEU A 143 -9.02 21.42 7.21
CA LEU A 143 -7.61 21.82 6.99
C LEU A 143 -6.71 20.67 6.50
N THR A 144 -7.24 19.45 6.35
CA THR A 144 -6.45 18.28 5.95
C THR A 144 -6.49 18.06 4.45
N LEU A 145 -5.35 18.29 3.80
CA LEU A 145 -5.09 17.91 2.41
C LEU A 145 -4.81 16.41 2.33
N ASN A 146 -5.44 15.73 1.37
CA ASN A 146 -5.23 14.31 1.11
C ASN A 146 -4.67 14.07 -0.29
N LEU A 147 -3.92 12.99 -0.46
CA LEU A 147 -3.51 12.44 -1.74
C LEU A 147 -4.42 11.28 -2.11
N ALA A 148 -5.05 11.34 -3.27
CA ALA A 148 -5.77 10.23 -3.86
C ALA A 148 -4.83 9.38 -4.70
N LEU A 149 -4.47 8.21 -4.19
CA LEU A 149 -3.57 7.26 -4.83
C LEU A 149 -4.36 6.09 -5.42
N ASN A 150 -3.90 5.54 -6.54
CA ASN A 150 -4.43 4.26 -7.02
C ASN A 150 -3.94 3.10 -6.10
N PRO A 151 -4.48 1.87 -6.23
CA PRO A 151 -4.17 0.78 -5.30
C PRO A 151 -2.68 0.43 -5.24
N PHE A 152 -2.00 0.49 -6.38
CA PHE A 152 -0.57 0.22 -6.48
C PHE A 152 0.26 1.31 -5.78
N GLU A 153 -0.08 2.57 -6.02
CA GLU A 153 0.61 3.69 -5.39
C GLU A 153 0.40 3.73 -3.88
N PHE A 154 -0.81 3.44 -3.43
CA PHE A 154 -1.12 3.31 -2.01
C PHE A 154 -0.31 2.18 -1.35
N PHE A 155 -0.27 1.01 -1.99
CA PHE A 155 0.55 -0.11 -1.54
C PHE A 155 2.04 0.27 -1.47
N MET A 156 2.57 0.85 -2.55
CA MET A 156 3.96 1.24 -2.66
C MET A 156 4.35 2.33 -1.65
N PHE A 157 3.45 3.29 -1.40
CA PHE A 157 3.66 4.31 -0.38
C PHE A 157 3.83 3.69 1.00
N ASN A 158 2.89 2.83 1.42
CA ASN A 158 2.94 2.18 2.73
C ASN A 158 4.13 1.22 2.84
N PHE A 159 4.46 0.49 1.77
CA PHE A 159 5.65 -0.34 1.71
C PHE A 159 6.94 0.48 1.91
N ALA A 160 7.09 1.58 1.18
CA ALA A 160 8.24 2.47 1.32
C ALA A 160 8.30 3.09 2.72
N TYR A 161 7.15 3.55 3.24
CA TYR A 161 7.04 4.10 4.60
C TYR A 161 7.49 3.08 5.65
N CYS A 162 7.02 1.83 5.54
CA CYS A 162 7.46 0.73 6.38
C CYS A 162 8.98 0.55 6.36
N LEU A 163 9.64 0.75 5.22
CA LEU A 163 11.10 0.55 5.13
C LEU A 163 11.90 1.71 5.71
N ILE A 164 11.42 2.95 5.57
CA ILE A 164 12.18 4.16 5.92
C ILE A 164 11.89 4.67 7.34
N THR A 165 10.75 4.31 7.95
CA THR A 165 10.39 4.83 9.27
C THR A 165 11.41 4.35 10.32
N PRO A 166 12.14 5.28 10.96
CA PRO A 166 13.19 4.94 11.89
C PRO A 166 12.60 4.16 13.07
N LYS A 167 13.35 3.16 13.55
CA LYS A 167 12.99 2.40 14.75
C LYS A 167 12.98 3.37 15.93
N VAL A 168 11.81 3.81 16.39
CA VAL A 168 11.70 4.37 17.74
C VAL A 168 12.21 3.26 18.65
N SER A 169 13.36 3.52 19.25
CA SER A 169 14.24 2.50 19.78
C SER A 169 13.65 1.99 21.09
N LEU A 170 12.79 0.97 21.03
CA LEU A 170 12.69 0.03 22.14
C LEU A 170 14.10 -0.54 22.31
N HIS A 171 14.69 -0.26 23.47
CA HIS A 171 16.05 -0.56 23.90
C HIS A 171 16.54 -1.94 23.42
N ILE A 172 17.26 -1.99 22.30
CA ILE A 172 17.94 -3.19 21.79
C ILE A 172 19.45 -2.90 21.78
N PRO A 173 20.30 -3.77 22.35
CA PRO A 173 21.75 -3.57 22.41
C PRO A 173 22.38 -3.45 21.01
N PRO A 174 23.54 -2.78 20.89
CA PRO A 174 24.16 -2.42 19.62
C PRO A 174 24.83 -3.63 18.96
N SER A 175 24.04 -4.55 18.39
CA SER A 175 24.59 -5.67 17.62
C SER A 175 23.68 -6.18 16.51
N ILE A 176 22.75 -5.35 15.99
CA ILE A 176 21.96 -5.72 14.81
C ILE A 176 22.36 -4.83 13.65
N ASN A 177 23.15 -5.44 12.77
CA ASN A 177 23.66 -4.93 11.51
C ASN A 177 22.56 -4.20 10.70
N VAL A 178 22.73 -2.88 10.50
CA VAL A 178 21.86 -2.03 9.66
C VAL A 178 21.91 -2.47 8.18
N SER A 179 22.90 -3.28 7.81
CA SER A 179 23.14 -3.81 6.47
C SER A 179 22.05 -4.75 5.94
N SER A 180 21.25 -5.38 6.81
CA SER A 180 20.21 -6.34 6.38
C SER A 180 18.98 -5.66 5.76
N SER A 181 18.65 -4.42 6.17
CA SER A 181 17.51 -3.68 5.62
C SER A 181 17.78 -3.15 4.20
N ILE A 182 19.04 -2.87 3.87
CA ILE A 182 19.47 -2.36 2.54
C ILE A 182 19.34 -3.43 1.45
N PHE A 183 19.45 -4.72 1.80
CA PHE A 183 19.28 -5.84 0.84
C PHE A 183 17.79 -6.12 0.51
N SER A 184 16.88 -5.85 1.45
CA SER A 184 15.43 -6.01 1.26
C SER A 184 14.84 -4.91 0.37
N ILE A 185 15.36 -3.68 0.50
CA ILE A 185 14.96 -2.52 -0.31
C ILE A 185 15.37 -2.72 -1.78
N ASN A 186 16.59 -3.18 -2.06
CA ASN A 186 17.07 -3.41 -3.42
C ASN A 186 16.33 -4.54 -4.14
N SER A 187 15.94 -5.59 -3.41
CA SER A 187 15.19 -6.71 -3.98
C SER A 187 13.78 -6.29 -4.40
N VAL A 188 13.08 -5.48 -3.57
CA VAL A 188 11.73 -5.01 -3.90
C VAL A 188 11.73 -3.82 -4.85
N LEU A 189 12.71 -2.90 -4.79
CA LEU A 189 12.86 -1.87 -5.83
C LEU A 189 13.14 -2.49 -7.20
N LYS A 190 13.97 -3.54 -7.30
CA LYS A 190 14.12 -4.30 -8.55
C LYS A 190 12.80 -4.91 -9.01
N ALA A 191 12.03 -5.45 -8.08
CA ALA A 191 10.73 -6.07 -8.34
C ALA A 191 9.68 -5.05 -8.86
N VAL A 192 9.73 -3.82 -8.35
CA VAL A 192 8.82 -2.71 -8.69
C VAL A 192 9.24 -1.98 -9.96
N SER A 193 10.55 -1.79 -10.19
CA SER A 193 11.09 -1.30 -11.47
C SER A 193 10.70 -2.20 -12.64
N PHE A 194 10.53 -3.51 -12.40
CA PHE A 194 10.06 -4.46 -13.41
C PHE A 194 8.57 -4.26 -13.78
N SER A 195 7.70 -3.91 -12.81
CA SER A 195 6.29 -3.61 -13.10
C SER A 195 6.09 -2.33 -13.92
N ARG A 196 6.99 -1.33 -13.79
CA ARG A 196 6.95 -0.12 -14.62
C ARG A 196 7.49 -0.32 -16.05
N ALA A 197 8.17 -1.44 -16.30
CA ALA A 197 8.77 -1.78 -17.59
C ALA A 197 7.84 -2.59 -18.52
N ARG A 198 6.61 -2.93 -18.10
CA ARG A 198 5.56 -3.41 -19.01
C ARG A 198 4.68 -2.24 -19.44
N PRO A 199 4.88 -1.64 -20.62
CA PRO A 199 3.78 -0.96 -21.27
C PRO A 199 2.71 -2.03 -21.54
N LEU A 200 1.50 -1.79 -21.04
CA LEU A 200 0.31 -2.45 -21.55
C LEU A 200 0.32 -2.24 -23.07
N LYS A 201 0.70 -3.26 -23.84
CA LYS A 201 0.40 -3.33 -25.27
C LYS A 201 -1.13 -3.40 -25.38
N LEU A 202 -1.80 -2.24 -25.48
CA LEU A 202 -3.05 -2.19 -26.22
C LEU A 202 -2.72 -2.48 -27.68
N GLY A 203 -3.42 -3.45 -28.24
CA GLY A 203 -3.20 -3.95 -29.60
C GLY A 203 -3.34 -2.88 -30.69
N PRO A 204 -2.83 -3.15 -31.90
CA PRO A 204 -2.90 -2.22 -33.02
C PRO A 204 -4.33 -2.19 -33.56
N GLY A 205 -5.10 -1.19 -33.15
CA GLY A 205 -6.41 -0.84 -33.71
C GLY A 205 -6.35 0.57 -34.27
N CYS A 206 -5.67 0.73 -35.40
CA CYS A 206 -5.57 1.99 -36.14
C CYS A 206 -6.94 2.33 -36.73
N GLY A 207 -7.72 3.16 -36.05
CA GLY A 207 -8.91 3.81 -36.57
C GLY A 207 -8.56 5.21 -37.08
N LEU A 208 -7.86 5.29 -38.21
CA LEU A 208 -7.62 6.55 -38.92
C LEU A 208 -8.92 6.92 -39.67
N LEU A 209 -9.78 7.68 -39.02
CA LEU A 209 -10.83 8.45 -39.69
C LEU A 209 -10.12 9.58 -40.45
N LYS A 210 -9.89 9.35 -41.74
CA LYS A 210 -9.62 10.41 -42.72
C LYS A 210 -10.90 11.22 -42.90
N THR A 211 -10.79 12.52 -42.72
CA THR A 211 -11.68 13.51 -43.33
C THR A 211 -10.78 14.37 -44.20
N GLU A 212 -11.16 14.54 -45.47
CA GLU A 212 -11.11 15.77 -46.28
C GLU A 212 -11.29 15.39 -47.77
N LEU A 213 -12.40 15.91 -48.33
CA LEU A 213 -12.98 15.83 -49.70
C LEU A 213 -13.54 14.50 -50.21
#